data_AF-X1J8I9-F1
#
_entry.id   AF-X1J8I9-F1
#
_cell.length_a   1.000
_cell.length_b   1.000
_cell.length_c   1.000
_cell.angle_alpha   90.00
_cell.angle_beta   90.00
_cell.angle_gamma   90.00
#
_symmetry.space_group_name_H-M   'P 1'
#
loop_
_entity.id
_entity.type
_entity.pdbx_description
1 polymer ?
#
loop_
_entity_poly.entity_id
_entity_poly.type
_entity_poly.pdbx_seq_one_letter_code
_entity_poly.pdbx_strand_id
1 'polypeptide(L)' 'MMSGGFYEPILAVIPREDALGQLKMMSEYLKDRFGQRPRGAWLTERIWEPQIASIMCEAGIEYTNIDDAHFTYSGLQA' A
#
# COMPACT_ATOMS: atom_id res chain seq x y z
N MET A 1 0.75 -0.40 -13.18
CA MET A 1 1.70 -1.15 -12.35
C MET A 1 1.38 -0.89 -10.90
N MET A 2 1.36 -1.94 -10.08
CA MET A 2 1.07 -1.87 -8.65
C MET A 2 2.34 -2.22 -7.86
N SER A 3 2.63 -1.43 -6.85
CA SER A 3 3.60 -1.71 -5.79
C SER A 3 2.97 -2.57 -4.69
N GLY A 4 3.63 -2.67 -3.55
CA GLY A 4 3.20 -3.38 -2.35
C GLY A 4 4.33 -3.37 -1.33
N GLY A 5 4.17 -4.07 -0.20
CA GLY A 5 5.33 -4.36 0.62
C GLY A 5 6.22 -5.41 -0.06
N PHE A 6 7.52 -5.17 -0.15
CA PHE A 6 8.46 -6.01 -0.89
C PHE A 6 8.42 -7.50 -0.51
N TYR A 7 8.29 -7.79 0.78
CA TYR A 7 8.19 -9.14 1.34
C TYR A 7 6.77 -9.50 1.80
N GLU A 8 5.75 -8.84 1.24
CA GLU A 8 4.34 -9.00 1.61
C GLU A 8 4.04 -8.93 3.13
N PRO A 9 4.54 -7.91 3.86
CA PRO A 9 4.11 -7.69 5.24
C PRO A 9 2.66 -7.20 5.30
N ILE A 10 2.00 -7.49 6.42
CA ILE A 10 0.82 -6.74 6.86
C ILE A 10 1.32 -5.38 7.37
N LEU A 11 1.11 -4.30 6.61
CA LEU A 11 1.70 -2.98 6.92
C LEU A 11 1.27 -2.42 8.28
N ALA A 12 0.07 -2.79 8.77
CA ALA A 12 -0.47 -2.32 10.03
C ALA A 12 0.24 -2.87 11.28
N VAL A 13 0.93 -4.02 11.18
CA VAL A 13 1.48 -4.73 12.35
C VAL A 13 3.00 -4.61 12.47
N ILE A 14 3.65 -3.95 11.52
CA ILE A 14 5.10 -3.72 11.53
C ILE A 14 5.41 -2.24 11.86
N PRO A 15 6.63 -1.93 12.35
CA PRO A 15 7.03 -0.55 12.57
C PRO A 15 6.82 0.33 11.33
N ARG A 16 6.42 1.59 11.54
CA ARG A 16 6.19 2.56 10.45
C ARG A 16 7.36 2.65 9.48
N GLU A 17 8.57 2.65 10.02
CA GLU A 17 9.84 2.76 9.28
C GLU A 17 10.01 1.57 8.33
N ASP A 18 9.70 0.36 8.81
CA ASP A 18 9.74 -0.87 8.02
C ASP A 18 8.65 -0.87 6.95
N ALA A 19 7.43 -0.43 7.27
CA ALA A 19 6.34 -0.32 6.29
C ALA A 19 6.70 0.63 5.15
N LEU A 20 7.26 1.80 5.48
CA LEU A 20 7.74 2.77 4.50
C LEU A 20 8.89 2.20 3.66
N GLY A 21 9.84 1.53 4.31
CA GLY A 21 10.96 0.85 3.64
C GLY A 21 10.48 -0.20 2.64
N GLN A 22 9.57 -1.07 3.05
CA GLN A 22 8.98 -2.13 2.23
C GLN A 22 8.31 -1.58 0.97
N LEU A 23 7.51 -0.50 1.09
CA LEU A 23 6.85 0.16 -0.04
C LEU A 23 7.86 0.81 -1.00
N LYS A 24 8.89 1.48 -0.45
CA LYS A 24 9.94 2.12 -1.26
C LYS A 24 10.79 1.09 -2.00
N MET A 25 11.14 -0.02 -1.34
CA MET A 25 11.90 -1.12 -1.94
C MET A 25 11.18 -1.72 -3.14
N MET A 26 9.89 -2.04 -3.01
CA MET A 26 9.10 -2.57 -4.14
C MET A 26 8.98 -1.55 -5.27
N SER A 27 8.76 -0.28 -4.93
CA SER A 27 8.60 0.77 -5.93
C SER A 27 9.89 1.03 -6.73
N GLU A 28 11.06 1.02 -6.08
CA GLU A 28 12.34 1.14 -6.79
C GLU A 28 12.67 -0.12 -7.59
N TYR A 29 12.44 -1.32 -7.03
CA TYR A 29 12.65 -2.57 -7.76
C TYR A 29 11.82 -2.64 -9.06
N LEU A 30 10.55 -2.21 -9.00
CA LEU A 30 9.68 -2.14 -10.16
C LEU A 30 10.13 -1.07 -11.16
N LYS A 31 10.54 0.11 -10.68
CA LYS A 31 11.10 1.16 -11.53
C LYS A 31 12.37 0.70 -12.24
N ASP A 32 13.28 0.02 -11.55
CA ASP A 32 14.55 -0.43 -12.12
C ASP A 32 14.36 -1.52 -13.17
N ARG A 33 13.41 -2.44 -12.97
CA ARG A 33 13.11 -3.50 -13.95
C ARG A 33 12.33 -3.01 -15.16
N PHE A 34 11.40 -2.08 -14.97
CA PHE A 34 10.39 -1.76 -15.98
C PHE A 34 10.41 -0.30 -16.44
N GLY A 35 11.31 0.53 -15.91
CA GLY A 35 11.46 1.95 -16.28
C GLY A 35 10.34 2.87 -15.81
N GLN A 36 9.36 2.36 -15.04
CA GLN A 36 8.22 3.14 -14.58
C GLN A 36 7.99 2.94 -13.08
N ARG A 37 7.90 4.05 -12.33
CA ARG A 37 7.54 3.99 -10.91
C ARG A 37 6.04 3.72 -10.75
N PRO A 38 5.62 2.72 -9.95
CA PRO A 38 4.21 2.51 -9.67
C PRO A 38 3.62 3.68 -8.88
N ARG A 39 2.38 4.06 -9.21
CA ARG A 39 1.59 5.08 -8.48
C ARG A 39 0.60 4.44 -7.50
N GLY A 40 0.28 3.16 -7.68
CA GLY A 40 -0.60 2.42 -6.78
C GLY A 40 0.16 1.36 -6.00
N ALA A 41 -0.39 0.90 -4.88
CA ALA A 41 0.10 -0.27 -4.15
C ALA A 41 -1.04 -1.26 -3.84
N TRP A 42 -0.71 -2.55 -3.85
CA TRP A 42 -1.58 -3.59 -3.33
C TRP A 42 -1.42 -3.68 -1.81
N LEU A 43 -2.53 -3.62 -1.08
CA LEU A 43 -2.54 -3.77 0.37
C LEU A 43 -2.62 -5.25 0.74
N THR A 44 -1.53 -5.79 1.30
CA THR A 44 -1.44 -7.18 1.74
C THR A 44 -2.61 -7.54 2.66
N GLU A 45 -3.30 -8.64 2.33
CA GLU A 45 -4.52 -9.10 3.02
C GLU A 45 -5.68 -8.09 3.14
N ARG A 46 -5.61 -6.96 2.41
CA ARG A 46 -6.59 -5.85 2.47
C ARG A 46 -6.85 -5.36 3.90
N ILE A 47 -5.87 -5.50 4.80
CA ILE A 47 -5.98 -5.03 6.20
C ILE A 47 -5.78 -3.53 6.23
N TRP A 48 -6.88 -2.78 6.43
CA TRP A 48 -6.88 -1.32 6.46
C TRP A 48 -6.87 -0.75 7.87
N GLU A 49 -5.96 0.20 8.11
CA GLU A 49 -6.00 1.13 9.23
C GLU A 49 -5.76 2.56 8.75
N PRO A 50 -6.34 3.61 9.40
CA PRO A 50 -6.21 4.99 8.95
C PRO A 50 -4.77 5.48 8.75
N GLN A 51 -3.83 5.01 9.58
CA GLN A 51 -2.41 5.36 9.49
C GLN A 51 -1.74 4.92 8.19
N ILE A 52 -2.25 3.86 7.53
CA ILE A 52 -1.71 3.33 6.27
C ILE A 52 -1.76 4.39 5.16
N ALA A 53 -2.80 5.23 5.12
CA ALA A 53 -2.92 6.31 4.15
C ALA A 53 -1.70 7.25 4.19
N SER A 54 -1.27 7.64 5.39
CA SER A 54 -0.09 8.52 5.56
C SER A 54 1.21 7.85 5.13
N ILE A 55 1.36 6.55 5.43
CA ILE A 55 2.56 5.77 5.10
C ILE A 55 2.66 5.60 3.57
N MET A 56 1.54 5.26 2.91
CA MET A 56 1.47 5.14 1.47
C MET A 56 1.79 6.45 0.77
N CYS A 57 1.20 7.55 1.22
CA CYS A 57 1.48 8.87 0.66
C CYS A 57 2.97 9.24 0.79
N GLU A 58 3.59 8.96 1.95
CA GLU A 58 5.02 9.20 2.17
C GLU A 58 5.93 8.29 1.32
N ALA A 59 5.46 7.10 0.95
CA ALA A 59 6.14 6.21 0.01
C ALA A 59 6.01 6.66 -1.47
N GLY A 60 5.19 7.70 -1.75
CA GLY A 60 4.84 8.15 -3.09
C GLY A 60 3.78 7.29 -3.77
N ILE A 61 2.95 6.59 -2.98
CA ILE A 61 1.78 5.85 -3.45
C ILE A 61 0.56 6.76 -3.39
N GLU A 62 -0.16 6.85 -4.49
CA GLU A 62 -1.30 7.74 -4.69
C GLU A 62 -2.65 7.02 -4.51
N TYR A 63 -2.68 5.70 -4.69
CA TYR A 63 -3.89 4.90 -4.51
C TYR A 63 -3.58 3.47 -4.05
N THR A 64 -4.57 2.83 -3.43
CA THR A 64 -4.57 1.40 -3.12
C THR A 64 -5.95 0.83 -3.43
N ASN A 65 -6.01 -0.48 -3.63
CA ASN A 65 -7.27 -1.21 -3.63
C ASN A 65 -7.59 -1.73 -2.22
N ILE A 66 -8.88 -1.77 -1.90
CA ILE A 66 -9.48 -2.41 -0.72
C ILE A 66 -10.81 -3.06 -1.15
N ASP A 67 -11.31 -3.97 -0.33
CA ASP A 67 -12.59 -4.63 -0.59
C ASP A 67 -13.78 -3.69 -0.34
N ASP A 68 -14.87 -3.83 -1.10
CA ASP A 68 -16.14 -3.10 -0.95
C ASP A 68 -16.76 -3.19 0.46
N ALA A 69 -16.50 -4.31 1.15
CA ALA A 69 -16.86 -4.52 2.54
C ALA A 69 -16.35 -3.39 3.45
N HIS A 70 -15.17 -2.80 3.19
CA HIS A 70 -14.66 -1.66 3.96
C HIS A 70 -15.55 -0.42 3.84
N PHE A 71 -16.13 -0.18 2.66
CA PHE A 71 -17.08 0.91 2.44
C PHE A 71 -18.42 0.58 3.12
N THR A 72 -18.88 -0.65 3.01
CA THR A 72 -20.11 -1.11 3.69
C THR A 72 -20.01 -0.98 5.21
N TYR A 73 -18.89 -1.43 5.81
CA TYR A 73 -18.64 -1.33 7.25
C TYR A 73 -18.41 0.11 7.73
N SER A 74 -18.03 1.02 6.83
CA SER A 74 -17.99 2.47 7.13
C SER A 74 -19.36 3.17 6.96
N GLY A 75 -20.41 2.41 6.61
CA GLY A 75 -21.79 2.90 6.53
C GLY A 75 -22.22 3.38 5.14
N LEU A 76 -21.38 3.20 4.11
CA LEU A 76 -21.74 3.52 2.73
C LEU A 76 -22.52 2.36 2.10
N GLN A 77 -23.62 2.67 1.44
CA GLN A 77 -24.41 1.73 0.65
C GLN A 77 -24.23 2.04 -0.84
N ALA A 78 -24.18 1.00 -1.68
CA ALA A 78 -24.07 1.10 -3.13
C ALA A 78 -25.39 1.52 -3.78
#